data_AF-G5SJY6-F1
#
_entry.id   AF-G5SJY6-F1
#
_cell.length_a   1.000
_cell.length_b   1.000
_cell.length_c   1.000
_cell.angle_alpha   90.00
_cell.angle_beta   90.00
_cell.angle_gamma   90.00
#
_symmetry.space_group_name_H-M   'P 1'
#
loop_
_entity.id
_entity.type
_entity.pdbx_description
1 polymer ?
#
loop_
_entity_poly.entity_id
_entity_poly.type
_entity_poly.pdbx_seq_one_letter_code
_entity_poly.pdbx_strand_id
1 'polypeptide(L)'
;GRPDYPKAISLLQKASEDLDNDSAVDAQMLLGLIYANGVGIAADDEKAAWYFKRSSAISRTGYSEYWAGMMFLNGEPGFIEKNKQKALHWLNLSCLEGFDTGCEEFETLTNG
;
A
#
# COMPACT_ATOMS: atom_id res chain seq x y z
N GLY A 1 -22.84 7.24 -5.34
CA GLY A 1 -22.85 5.88 -5.91
C GLY A 1 -21.94 4.99 -5.08
N ARG A 2 -22.13 3.67 -5.08
CA ARG A 2 -21.17 2.76 -4.43
C ARG A 2 -19.88 2.69 -5.27
N PRO A 3 -18.69 2.54 -4.65
CA PRO A 3 -17.45 2.35 -5.40
C PRO A 3 -17.49 1.09 -6.27
N ASP A 4 -16.89 1.16 -7.47
CA ASP A 4 -16.71 0.05 -8.40
C ASP A 4 -15.23 -0.35 -8.41
N TYR A 5 -14.85 -1.24 -7.50
CA TYR A 5 -13.47 -1.66 -7.32
C TYR A 5 -12.89 -2.43 -8.52
N PRO A 6 -13.63 -3.35 -9.18
CA PRO A 6 -13.15 -3.97 -10.42
C PRO A 6 -12.80 -2.95 -11.50
N LYS A 7 -13.65 -1.92 -11.69
CA LYS A 7 -13.35 -0.85 -12.64
C LYS A 7 -12.17 0.01 -12.19
N ALA A 8 -12.07 0.34 -10.91
CA ALA A 8 -10.93 1.09 -10.37
C ALA A 8 -9.61 0.34 -10.60
N ILE A 9 -9.59 -0.97 -10.34
CA ILE A 9 -8.43 -1.83 -10.59
C ILE A 9 -8.03 -1.80 -12.07
N SER A 10 -8.99 -1.94 -12.99
CA SER A 10 -8.70 -1.89 -14.43
C SER A 10 -8.10 -0.55 -14.86
N LEU A 11 -8.62 0.57 -14.33
CA LEU A 11 -8.09 1.90 -14.63
C LEU A 11 -6.67 2.11 -14.08
N LEU A 12 -6.43 1.68 -12.84
CA LEU A 12 -5.11 1.79 -12.21
C LEU A 12 -4.09 0.86 -12.89
N GLN A 13 -4.49 -0.34 -13.31
CA GLN A 13 -3.63 -1.25 -14.06
C GLN A 13 -3.15 -0.58 -15.35
N LYS A 14 -4.06 0.03 -16.11
CA LYS A 14 -3.71 0.79 -17.31
C LYS A 14 -2.78 1.96 -17.01
N ALA A 15 -3.02 2.70 -15.92
CA ALA A 15 -2.15 3.79 -15.50
C ALA A 15 -0.75 3.31 -15.08
N SER A 16 -0.63 2.07 -14.59
CA SER A 16 0.64 1.47 -14.17
C SER A 16 1.47 0.85 -15.30
N GLU A 17 0.97 0.86 -16.54
CA GLU A 17 1.67 0.30 -17.72
C GLU A 17 2.80 1.21 -18.22
N ASP A 18 2.65 2.53 -18.08
CA ASP A 18 3.63 3.53 -18.52
C ASP A 18 4.55 3.92 -17.34
N LEU A 19 5.62 3.16 -17.16
CA LEU A 19 6.55 3.34 -16.04
C LEU A 19 7.39 4.63 -16.11
N ASP A 20 7.41 5.30 -17.27
CA ASP A 20 8.11 6.58 -17.44
C ASP A 20 7.27 7.77 -16.93
N ASN A 21 6.04 7.50 -16.50
CA ASN A 21 5.13 8.49 -15.96
C ASN A 21 5.07 8.36 -14.43
N ASP A 22 5.21 9.48 -13.72
CA ASP A 22 5.10 9.55 -12.26
C ASP A 22 3.79 8.93 -11.73
N SER A 23 2.72 8.94 -12.55
CA SER A 23 1.45 8.30 -12.21
C SER A 23 1.52 6.78 -12.03
N ALA A 24 2.55 6.10 -12.56
CA ALA A 24 2.71 4.67 -12.36
C ALA A 24 3.03 4.31 -10.90
N VAL A 25 3.76 5.17 -10.20
CA VAL A 25 4.05 5.01 -8.76
C VAL A 25 2.73 5.01 -7.99
N ASP A 26 1.96 6.09 -8.11
CA ASP A 26 0.68 6.26 -7.40
C ASP A 26 -0.33 5.16 -7.77
N ALA A 27 -0.38 4.77 -9.04
CA ALA A 27 -1.28 3.71 -9.51
C ALA A 27 -0.95 2.36 -8.86
N GLN A 28 0.34 2.02 -8.77
CA GLN A 28 0.80 0.79 -8.13
C GLN A 28 0.58 0.84 -6.61
N MET A 29 0.81 1.99 -5.95
CA MET A 29 0.48 2.17 -4.53
C MET A 29 -1.01 1.94 -4.25
N LEU A 30 -1.89 2.52 -5.05
CA LEU A 30 -3.34 2.36 -4.89
C LEU A 30 -3.80 0.93 -5.18
N LEU A 31 -3.24 0.27 -6.20
CA LEU A 31 -3.52 -1.15 -6.46
C LEU A 31 -3.12 -2.02 -5.26
N GLY A 32 -1.92 -1.80 -4.72
CA GLY A 32 -1.45 -2.49 -3.53
C GLY A 32 -2.41 -2.29 -2.36
N LEU A 33 -2.85 -1.05 -2.12
CA LEU A 33 -3.75 -0.73 -1.02
C LEU A 33 -5.14 -1.35 -1.19
N ILE A 34 -5.68 -1.41 -2.41
CA ILE A 34 -6.97 -2.07 -2.70
C ILE A 34 -6.90 -3.56 -2.33
N TYR A 35 -5.84 -4.26 -2.76
CA TYR A 35 -5.64 -5.67 -2.45
C TYR A 35 -5.34 -5.92 -0.97
N ALA A 36 -4.53 -5.06 -0.33
CA ALA A 36 -4.23 -5.16 1.10
C ALA A 36 -5.48 -4.92 1.96
N ASN A 37 -6.37 -4.04 1.50
CA ASN A 37 -7.58 -3.70 2.25
C ASN A 37 -8.65 -4.80 2.11
N GLY A 38 -8.90 -5.27 0.88
CA GLY A 38 -9.97 -6.23 0.61
C GLY A 38 -11.37 -5.65 0.72
N VAL A 39 -11.55 -4.37 0.37
CA VAL A 39 -12.89 -3.74 0.35
C VAL A 39 -13.49 -3.89 -1.04
N GLY A 40 -14.66 -4.52 -1.11
CA GLY A 40 -15.39 -4.80 -2.35
C GLY A 40 -14.77 -5.90 -3.23
N ILE A 41 -13.61 -6.45 -2.83
CA ILE A 41 -12.95 -7.63 -3.39
C ILE A 41 -12.34 -8.47 -2.24
N ALA A 42 -11.86 -9.68 -2.51
CA ALA A 42 -11.08 -10.42 -1.52
C ALA A 42 -9.71 -9.75 -1.29
N ALA A 43 -9.27 -9.70 -0.03
CA ALA A 43 -7.91 -9.26 0.31
C ALA A 43 -6.88 -10.25 -0.26
N ASP A 44 -5.74 -9.72 -0.69
CA ASP A 44 -4.63 -10.49 -1.28
C ASP A 44 -3.30 -9.79 -0.95
N ASP A 45 -2.74 -10.12 0.22
CA ASP A 45 -1.53 -9.47 0.73
C ASP A 45 -0.30 -9.79 -0.14
N GLU A 46 -0.25 -10.95 -0.79
CA GLU A 46 0.83 -11.30 -1.72
C GLU A 46 0.81 -10.37 -2.95
N LYS A 47 -0.37 -10.19 -3.55
CA LYS A 47 -0.52 -9.27 -4.68
C LYS A 47 -0.31 -7.82 -4.26
N ALA A 48 -0.75 -7.44 -3.06
CA ALA A 48 -0.49 -6.11 -2.52
C ALA A 48 1.01 -5.84 -2.39
N ALA A 49 1.75 -6.75 -1.76
CA ALA A 49 3.21 -6.66 -1.64
C ALA A 49 3.89 -6.58 -3.02
N TRP A 50 3.42 -7.35 -4.01
CA TRP A 50 3.96 -7.26 -5.37
C TRP A 50 3.80 -5.87 -5.99
N TYR A 51 2.64 -5.25 -5.83
CA TYR A 51 2.40 -3.88 -6.32
C TYR A 51 3.22 -2.83 -5.57
N PHE A 52 3.30 -2.92 -4.24
CA PHE A 52 4.11 -2.01 -3.44
C PHE A 52 5.59 -2.09 -3.80
N LYS A 53 6.15 -3.31 -3.95
CA LYS A 53 7.54 -3.48 -4.37
C LYS A 53 7.82 -2.87 -5.74
N ARG A 54 6.91 -3.04 -6.70
CA ARG A 54 7.05 -2.41 -8.02
C ARG A 54 7.07 -0.89 -7.92
N SER A 55 6.17 -0.33 -7.12
CA SER A 55 6.10 1.11 -6.90
C SER A 55 7.38 1.63 -6.24
N SER A 56 7.83 0.95 -5.18
CA SER A 56 9.05 1.27 -4.45
C SER A 56 10.30 1.14 -5.34
N ALA A 57 10.32 0.23 -6.32
CA ALA A 57 11.43 0.06 -7.25
C ALA A 57 11.61 1.23 -8.24
N ILE A 58 10.53 1.94 -8.58
CA ILE A 58 10.56 3.11 -9.48
C ILE A 58 10.45 4.45 -8.71
N SER A 59 10.42 4.40 -7.38
CA SER A 59 10.39 5.58 -6.51
C SER A 59 11.52 5.50 -5.46
N ARG A 60 11.20 5.11 -4.22
CA ARG A 60 12.15 4.85 -3.15
C ARG A 60 11.87 3.49 -2.53
N THR A 61 12.91 2.66 -2.40
CA THR A 61 12.82 1.34 -1.79
C THR A 61 12.13 1.40 -0.42
N GLY A 62 11.14 0.51 -0.22
CA GLY A 62 10.33 0.40 1.01
C GLY A 62 9.33 1.54 1.26
N TYR A 63 9.27 2.60 0.43
CA TYR A 63 8.38 3.74 0.67
C TYR A 63 6.90 3.37 0.54
N SER A 64 6.54 2.56 -0.46
CA SER A 64 5.14 2.22 -0.74
C SER A 64 4.55 1.35 0.37
N GLU A 65 5.36 0.43 0.90
CA GLU A 65 5.04 -0.40 2.05
C GLU A 65 4.86 0.45 3.32
N TYR A 66 5.76 1.43 3.54
CA TYR A 66 5.61 2.39 4.65
C TYR A 66 4.30 3.15 4.54
N TRP A 67 4.03 3.71 3.36
CA TRP A 67 2.82 4.47 3.10
C TRP A 67 1.56 3.62 3.35
N ALA A 68 1.54 2.37 2.91
CA ALA A 68 0.44 1.44 3.21
C ALA A 68 0.27 1.22 4.72
N GLY A 69 1.37 1.06 5.45
CA GLY A 69 1.38 0.98 6.90
C GLY A 69 0.71 2.19 7.57
N MET A 70 1.07 3.39 7.13
CA MET A 70 0.49 4.64 7.62
C MET A 70 -0.98 4.80 7.23
N MET A 71 -1.39 4.35 6.04
CA MET A 71 -2.80 4.36 5.62
C MET A 71 -3.66 3.46 6.51
N PHE A 72 -3.18 2.27 6.89
CA PHE A 72 -3.90 1.42 7.85
C PHE A 72 -3.84 1.96 9.28
N LEU A 73 -2.77 2.66 9.67
CA LEU A 73 -2.69 3.27 10.99
C LEU A 73 -3.69 4.42 11.17
N ASN A 74 -3.74 5.30 10.17
CA ASN A 74 -4.55 6.52 10.20
C ASN A 74 -5.99 6.27 9.72
N GLY A 75 -6.21 5.26 8.88
CA GLY A 75 -7.46 5.06 8.18
C GLY A 75 -7.73 6.15 7.14
N GLU A 76 -8.66 5.87 6.24
CA GLU A 76 -9.18 6.81 5.24
C GLU A 76 -10.70 6.63 5.20
N PRO A 77 -11.49 7.60 5.69
CA PRO A 77 -12.94 7.47 5.78
C PRO A 77 -13.60 7.04 4.47
N GLY A 78 -14.38 5.96 4.52
CA GLY A 78 -15.06 5.41 3.35
C GLY A 78 -14.20 4.51 2.45
N PHE A 79 -12.93 4.31 2.80
CA PHE A 79 -12.06 3.38 2.08
C PHE A 79 -11.28 2.44 3.01
N ILE A 80 -10.49 2.98 3.94
CA ILE A 80 -9.61 2.21 4.85
C ILE A 80 -10.06 2.40 6.30
N GLU A 81 -10.41 1.32 6.97
CA GLU A 81 -10.60 1.36 8.42
C GLU A 81 -9.24 1.28 9.13
N LYS A 82 -9.10 1.99 10.25
CA LYS A 82 -7.90 1.91 11.10
C LYS A 82 -7.67 0.47 11.53
N ASN A 83 -6.48 -0.06 11.25
CA ASN A 83 -6.10 -1.42 11.58
C ASN A 83 -4.62 -1.47 11.97
N LYS A 84 -4.36 -1.52 13.29
CA LYS A 84 -2.99 -1.57 13.84
C LYS A 84 -2.21 -2.81 13.38
N GLN A 85 -2.88 -3.96 13.17
CA GLN A 85 -2.20 -5.18 12.74
C GLN A 85 -1.72 -5.08 11.29
N LYS A 86 -2.57 -4.58 10.38
CA LYS A 86 -2.16 -4.30 9.00
C LYS A 86 -1.09 -3.21 8.95
N ALA A 87 -1.20 -2.17 9.78
CA ALA A 87 -0.16 -1.15 9.88
C ALA A 87 1.21 -1.74 10.23
N LEU A 88 1.27 -2.55 11.30
CA LEU A 88 2.49 -3.25 11.71
C LEU A 88 3.02 -4.18 10.62
N HIS A 89 2.14 -4.92 9.92
CA HIS A 89 2.55 -5.81 8.84
C HIS A 89 3.28 -5.06 7.71
N TRP A 90 2.69 -3.97 7.21
CA TRP A 90 3.27 -3.20 6.10
C TRP A 90 4.49 -2.38 6.52
N LEU A 91 4.50 -1.81 7.74
CA LEU A 91 5.69 -1.13 8.29
C LEU A 91 6.86 -2.10 8.48
N ASN A 92 6.61 -3.34 8.92
CA ASN A 92 7.65 -4.36 9.01
C ASN A 92 8.23 -4.69 7.63
N LEU A 93 7.39 -4.86 6.60
CA LEU A 93 7.87 -5.10 5.24
C LEU A 93 8.70 -3.91 4.72
N SER A 94 8.26 -2.68 4.98
CA SER A 94 9.03 -1.47 4.66
C SER A 94 10.41 -1.47 5.32
N CYS A 95 10.47 -1.80 6.61
CA CYS A 95 11.72 -1.91 7.36
C CYS A 95 12.66 -2.98 6.77
N LEU A 96 12.12 -4.14 6.41
CA LEU A 96 12.90 -5.24 5.82
C LEU A 96 13.47 -4.90 4.42
N GLU A 97 12.82 -3.99 3.69
CA GLU A 97 13.33 -3.45 2.43
C GLU A 97 14.39 -2.34 2.64
N GLY A 98 14.69 -1.97 3.90
CA GLY A 98 15.71 -0.99 4.25
C GLY A 98 15.22 0.45 4.33
N PHE A 99 13.91 0.68 4.51
CA PHE A 99 13.37 2.01 4.72
C PHE A 99 13.32 2.34 6.22
N ASP A 100 14.33 3.07 6.70
CA ASP A 100 14.57 3.35 8.13
C ASP A 100 13.33 3.91 8.84
N THR A 101 12.60 4.85 8.23
CA THR A 101 11.38 5.42 8.82
C THR A 101 10.28 4.37 9.03
N GLY A 102 10.26 3.32 8.20
CA GLY A 102 9.37 2.17 8.39
C GLY A 102 9.75 1.36 9.64
N CYS A 103 11.03 1.20 9.92
CA CYS A 103 11.53 0.56 11.14
C CYS A 103 11.17 1.37 12.39
N GLU A 104 11.39 2.69 12.37
CA GLU A 104 11.10 3.59 13.48
C GLU A 104 9.62 3.56 13.88
N GLU A 105 8.72 3.65 12.89
CA GLU A 105 7.28 3.59 13.14
C GLU A 105 6.84 2.19 13.61
N PHE A 106 7.40 1.13 13.03
CA PHE A 106 7.15 -0.24 13.49
C PHE A 106 7.50 -0.39 14.97
N GLU A 107 8.71 0.00 15.37
CA GLU A 107 9.17 -0.06 16.76
C GLU A 107 8.31 0.80 17.68
N THR A 108 7.94 2.00 17.26
CA THR A 108 7.06 2.90 18.03
C THR A 108 5.72 2.25 18.30
N LEU A 109 5.13 1.58 17.30
CA LEU A 109 3.84 0.89 17.42
C LEU A 109 3.90 -0.41 18.22
N THR A 110 5.04 -1.10 18.27
CA THR A 110 5.21 -2.31 19.06
C THR A 110 5.58 -2.04 20.52
N ASN A 111 6.31 -0.94 20.78
CA ASN A 111 6.87 -0.63 22.10
C ASN A 111 6.02 0.35 22.92
N GLY A 112 5.03 1.00 22.29
CA GLY A 112 4.01 1.84 22.95
C GLY A 112 2.74 1.08 23.30
#